data_AF-A0A2P5DEG4-F1
#
_entry.id   AF-A0A2P5DEG4-F1
#
_cell.length_a   1.000
_cell.length_b   1.000
_cell.length_c   1.000
_cell.angle_alpha   90.00
_cell.angle_beta   90.00
_cell.angle_gamma   90.00
#
_symmetry.space_group_name_H-M   'P 1'
#
loop_
_entity.id
_entity.type
_entity.pdbx_description
1 polymer ?
#
loop_
_entity_poly.entity_id
_entity_poly.type
_entity_poly.pdbx_seq_one_letter_code
_entity_poly.pdbx_strand_id
1 'polypeptide(L)'
;MKSHMLLLFAYSRMGNVAKYEDIVNQIEESRLEPDTFVINSMLNLYGRLRQLEKMEKVLATMEGQYKVDISTYNILINVYGRAGILDKMEELF
;
A
#
# COMPACT_ATOMS: atom_id res chain seq x y z
N MET A 1 -16.68 -0.60 7.44
CA MET A 1 -15.82 -0.26 6.29
C MET A 1 -15.37 1.21 6.28
N LYS A 2 -16.26 2.22 6.18
CA LYS A 2 -15.87 3.65 6.13
C LYS A 2 -15.08 4.17 7.36
N SER A 3 -15.33 3.65 8.56
CA SER A 3 -14.59 4.01 9.78
C SER A 3 -13.12 3.53 9.76
N HIS A 4 -12.88 2.28 9.34
CA HIS A 4 -11.52 1.73 9.24
C HIS A 4 -10.69 2.45 8.19
N MET A 5 -11.29 2.86 7.06
CA MET A 5 -10.60 3.65 6.03
C MET A 5 -10.07 4.99 6.56
N LEU A 6 -10.84 5.69 7.39
CA LEU A 6 -10.41 6.96 8.01
C LEU A 6 -9.25 6.73 8.99
N LEU A 7 -9.30 5.65 9.77
CA LEU A 7 -8.23 5.27 10.69
C LEU A 7 -6.95 4.88 9.93
N LEU A 8 -7.06 4.06 8.88
CA LEU A 8 -5.93 3.71 8.00
C LEU A 8 -5.31 4.96 7.38
N PHE A 9 -6.13 5.88 6.87
CA PHE A 9 -5.63 7.13 6.31
C PHE A 9 -4.86 7.97 7.36
N ALA A 10 -5.42 8.12 8.56
CA ALA A 10 -4.78 8.85 9.66
C ALA A 10 -3.44 8.21 10.06
N TYR A 11 -3.42 6.90 10.33
CA TYR A 11 -2.19 6.21 10.75
C TYR A 11 -1.15 6.10 9.63
N SER A 12 -1.59 5.98 8.37
CA SER A 12 -0.69 6.06 7.21
C SER A 12 -0.03 7.43 7.12
N ARG A 13 -0.78 8.53 7.26
CA ARG A 13 -0.18 9.89 7.26
C ARG A 13 0.80 10.10 8.41
N MET A 14 0.51 9.55 9.58
CA MET A 14 1.38 9.63 10.75
C MET A 14 2.60 8.70 10.68
N GLY A 15 2.63 7.75 9.74
CA GLY A 15 3.67 6.73 9.68
C GLY A 15 3.60 5.72 10.84
N ASN A 16 2.46 5.62 11.53
CA ASN A 16 2.28 4.69 12.64
C ASN A 16 1.96 3.29 12.10
N VAL A 17 3.00 2.56 11.70
CA VAL A 17 2.88 1.24 11.07
C VAL A 17 2.19 0.24 12.00
N ALA A 18 2.52 0.21 13.29
CA ALA A 18 1.93 -0.74 14.23
C ALA A 18 0.40 -0.62 14.30
N LYS A 19 -0.13 0.59 14.55
CA LYS A 19 -1.58 0.81 14.57
C LYS A 19 -2.22 0.64 13.19
N TYR A 20 -1.49 0.91 12.12
CA TYR A 20 -1.99 0.68 10.78
C TYR A 20 -2.18 -0.82 10.51
N GLU A 21 -1.16 -1.63 10.78
CA GLU A 21 -1.19 -3.09 10.63
C GLU A 21 -2.27 -3.71 11.53
N ASP A 22 -2.46 -3.22 12.77
CA ASP A 22 -3.55 -3.66 13.64
C ASP A 22 -4.94 -3.46 13.02
N ILE A 23 -5.17 -2.36 12.31
CA ILE A 23 -6.45 -2.10 11.64
C ILE A 23 -6.62 -2.98 10.39
N VAL A 24 -5.53 -3.26 9.65
CA VAL A 24 -5.58 -4.19 8.51
C VAL A 24 -5.94 -5.59 8.99
N ASN A 25 -5.31 -6.07 10.07
CA ASN A 25 -5.62 -7.37 10.66
C ASN A 25 -7.09 -7.47 11.10
N GLN A 26 -7.65 -6.41 11.70
CA GLN A 26 -9.07 -6.38 12.05
C GLN A 26 -10.00 -6.45 10.83
N ILE A 27 -9.62 -5.84 9.71
CA ILE A 27 -10.39 -5.93 8.45
C ILE A 27 -10.38 -7.39 7.95
N GLU A 28 -9.21 -8.02 7.92
CA GLU A 28 -9.05 -9.42 7.51
C GLU A 28 -9.81 -10.40 8.43
N GLU A 29 -9.69 -10.24 9.76
CA GLU A 29 -10.41 -11.04 10.75
C GLU A 29 -11.94 -10.91 10.63
N SER A 30 -12.42 -9.73 10.23
CA SER A 30 -13.84 -9.49 9.98
C SER A 30 -14.36 -10.12 8.68
N ARG A 31 -13.52 -10.88 7.96
CA ARG A 31 -13.79 -11.48 6.64
C ARG A 31 -14.19 -10.44 5.59
N LEU A 32 -13.77 -9.19 5.79
CA LEU A 32 -13.87 -8.14 4.80
C LEU A 32 -12.56 -8.16 4.00
N GLU A 33 -12.66 -8.35 2.70
CA GLU A 33 -11.48 -8.21 1.85
C GLU A 33 -11.05 -6.75 1.82
N PRO A 34 -9.75 -6.45 2.03
CA PRO A 34 -9.21 -5.13 1.71
C PRO A 34 -9.57 -4.78 0.27
N ASP A 35 -10.03 -3.57 0.01
CA ASP A 35 -10.25 -3.11 -1.37
C ASP A 35 -8.95 -2.53 -1.96
N THR A 36 -8.96 -2.24 -3.26
CA THR A 36 -7.81 -1.61 -3.95
C THR A 36 -7.33 -0.33 -3.25
N PHE A 37 -8.23 0.40 -2.59
CA PHE A 37 -7.87 1.61 -1.85
C PHE A 37 -7.00 1.29 -0.62
N VAL A 38 -7.37 0.28 0.18
CA VAL A 38 -6.57 -0.18 1.32
C VAL A 38 -5.20 -0.67 0.85
N ILE A 39 -5.15 -1.46 -0.22
CA ILE A 39 -3.88 -1.98 -0.75
C ILE A 39 -2.98 -0.86 -1.27
N ASN A 40 -3.52 0.12 -2.01
CA ASN A 40 -2.76 1.29 -2.45
C ASN A 40 -2.24 2.12 -1.26
N SER A 41 -3.03 2.21 -0.18
CA SER A 41 -2.60 2.87 1.05
C SER A 41 -1.42 2.14 1.72
N MET A 42 -1.40 0.80 1.69
CA MET A 42 -0.28 -0.02 2.17
C MET A 42 0.99 0.21 1.35
N LEU A 43 0.90 0.15 0.02
CA LEU A 43 2.01 0.42 -0.89
C LEU A 43 2.64 1.79 -0.61
N ASN A 44 1.79 2.83 -0.53
CA ASN A 44 2.24 4.19 -0.27
C ASN A 44 2.83 4.37 1.15
N LEU A 45 2.29 3.68 2.17
CA LEU A 45 2.84 3.73 3.52
C LEU A 45 4.25 3.11 3.56
N TYR A 46 4.39 1.86 3.12
CA TYR A 46 5.68 1.17 3.17
C TYR A 46 6.71 1.83 2.26
N GLY A 47 6.30 2.26 1.07
CA GLY A 47 7.15 2.99 0.14
C GLY A 47 7.69 4.30 0.70
N ARG A 48 6.83 5.15 1.31
CA ARG A 48 7.27 6.40 1.96
C ARG A 48 8.21 6.17 3.13
N LEU A 49 8.06 5.05 3.84
CA LEU A 49 8.93 4.65 4.95
C LEU A 49 10.18 3.88 4.50
N ARG A 50 10.43 3.76 3.18
CA ARG A 50 11.54 2.99 2.59
C ARG A 50 11.57 1.51 3.01
N GLN A 51 10.42 0.95 3.41
CA GLN A 51 10.27 -0.47 3.73
C GLN A 51 9.93 -1.25 2.45
N LEU A 52 10.86 -1.25 1.50
CA LEU A 52 10.62 -1.77 0.15
C LEU A 52 10.30 -3.26 0.16
N GLU A 53 10.90 -4.08 1.02
CA GLU A 53 10.56 -5.51 1.07
C GLU A 53 9.10 -5.75 1.47
N LYS A 54 8.55 -4.92 2.38
CA LYS A 54 7.13 -5.00 2.74
C LYS A 54 6.24 -4.51 1.61
N MET A 55 6.62 -3.42 0.94
CA MET A 55 5.87 -2.91 -0.21
C MET A 55 5.78 -3.94 -1.34
N GLU A 56 6.89 -4.60 -1.68
CA GLU A 56 6.95 -5.62 -2.74
C GLU A 56 6.08 -6.83 -2.41
N LYS A 57 6.03 -7.24 -1.12
CA LYS A 57 5.09 -8.29 -0.67
C LYS A 57 3.63 -7.89 -0.90
N VAL A 58 3.28 -6.64 -0.61
CA VAL A 58 1.93 -6.12 -0.88
C VAL A 58 1.65 -6.09 -2.38
N LEU A 59 2.62 -5.66 -3.21
CA LEU A 59 2.48 -5.65 -4.67
C LEU A 59 2.22 -7.06 -5.21
N ALA A 60 2.95 -8.07 -4.73
CA ALA A 60 2.74 -9.46 -5.12
C ALA A 60 1.32 -9.98 -4.78
N THR A 61 0.70 -9.49 -3.69
CA THR A 61 -0.69 -9.84 -3.39
C THR A 61 -1.70 -9.20 -4.35
N MET A 62 -1.35 -8.06 -4.98
CA MET A 62 -2.20 -7.41 -5.99
C MET A 62 -2.33 -8.22 -7.26
N GLU A 63 -1.22 -8.74 -7.79
CA GLU A 63 -1.14 -9.36 -9.12
C GLU A 63 -2.07 -10.58 -9.30
N GLY A 64 -2.55 -11.18 -8.20
CA GLY A 64 -3.48 -12.32 -8.24
C GLY A 64 -4.91 -12.04 -7.74
N GLN A 65 -5.15 -10.91 -7.08
CA GLN A 65 -6.40 -10.70 -6.33
C GLN A 65 -7.07 -9.35 -6.60
N TYR A 66 -6.32 -8.33 -7.01
CA TYR A 66 -6.81 -6.96 -7.10
C TYR A 66 -6.58 -6.35 -8.47
N LYS A 67 -7.55 -5.57 -8.94
CA LYS A 67 -7.37 -4.77 -10.15
C LYS A 67 -6.44 -3.60 -9.85
N VAL A 68 -5.26 -3.63 -10.47
CA VAL A 68 -4.32 -2.52 -10.50
C VAL A 68 -4.95 -1.34 -11.25
N ASP A 69 -4.80 -0.14 -10.70
CA ASP A 69 -5.33 1.11 -11.27
C ASP A 69 -4.24 2.17 -11.45
N ILE A 70 -4.60 3.31 -12.06
CA ILE A 70 -3.69 4.44 -12.30
C ILE A 70 -3.06 4.93 -11.00
N SER A 71 -3.82 4.92 -9.89
CA SER A 71 -3.32 5.31 -8.58
C SER A 71 -2.18 4.40 -8.11
N THR A 72 -2.30 3.10 -8.37
CA THR A 72 -1.28 2.09 -8.06
C THR A 72 0.03 2.39 -8.78
N TYR A 73 -0.01 2.60 -10.10
CA TYR A 73 1.16 2.93 -10.90
C TYR A 73 1.83 4.24 -10.44
N ASN A 74 1.04 5.28 -10.18
CA ASN A 74 1.56 6.55 -9.66
C ASN A 74 2.30 6.39 -8.32
N ILE A 75 1.80 5.52 -7.43
CA ILE A 75 2.45 5.22 -6.16
C ILE A 75 3.79 4.52 -6.42
N LEU A 76 3.81 3.48 -7.26
CA LEU A 76 5.02 2.70 -7.53
C LEU A 76 6.09 3.54 -8.22
N ILE A 77 5.76 4.32 -9.24
CA ILE A 77 6.67 5.25 -9.92
C ILE A 77 7.26 6.23 -8.90
N ASN A 78 6.41 6.84 -8.05
CA ASN A 78 6.89 7.79 -7.04
C ASN A 78 7.85 7.12 -6.04
N VAL A 79 7.52 5.92 -5.57
CA VAL A 79 8.32 5.22 -4.56
C VAL A 79 9.66 4.75 -5.15
N TYR A 80 9.65 4.09 -6.30
CA TYR A 80 10.87 3.60 -6.95
C TYR A 80 11.78 4.76 -7.37
N GLY A 81 11.22 5.82 -7.95
CA GLY A 81 11.98 7.02 -8.29
C GLY A 81 12.66 7.67 -7.06
N ARG A 82 11.95 7.77 -5.93
CA ARG A 82 12.54 8.28 -4.66
C ARG A 82 13.54 7.33 -4.01
N ALA A 83 13.43 6.04 -4.29
CA ALA A 83 14.38 5.02 -3.85
C ALA A 83 15.63 4.94 -4.75
N GLY A 84 15.60 5.56 -5.94
CA GLY A 84 16.68 5.46 -6.94
C GLY A 84 16.68 4.14 -7.71
N ILE A 85 15.59 3.38 -7.67
CA ILE A 85 15.44 2.12 -8.40
C ILE A 85 14.83 2.45 -9.77
N LEU A 86 15.66 3.05 -10.63
CA LEU A 86 15.19 3.65 -11.89
C LEU A 86 14.69 2.61 -12.88
N ASP A 87 15.33 1.43 -12.95
CA ASP A 87 14.91 0.35 -13.86
C ASP A 87 13.43 -0.03 -13.64
N LYS A 88 13.04 -0.29 -12.39
CA LYS A 88 11.64 -0.59 -12.03
C LYS A 88 10.69 0.60 -12.25
N MET A 89 11.19 1.82 -12.05
CA MET A 89 10.37 3.02 -12.28
C MET A 89 10.05 3.18 -13.76
N GLU A 90 11.03 2.97 -14.64
CA GLU A 90 10.90 3.09 -16.09
C GLU A 90 10.03 1.98 -16.69
N GLU A 91 10.07 0.76 -16.14
CA GLU A 91 9.16 -0.35 -16.52
C GLU A 91 7.67 -0.03 -16.27
N LEU A 92 7.38 0.93 -15.39
CA LEU A 92 6.02 1.28 -14.98
C LEU A 92 5.48 2.56 -15.65
N PHE A 93 6.31 3.27 -16.42
CA PHE A 93 5.94 4.49 -17.14
C PHE A 93 5.28 4.18 -18.49
#